data_AF-A0AAF0PIK4-F1
#
_entry.id   AF-A0AAF0PIK4-F1
#
_cell.length_a   1.000
_cell.length_b   1.000
_cell.length_c   1.000
_cell.angle_alpha   90.00
_cell.angle_beta   90.00
_cell.angle_gamma   90.00
#
_symmetry.space_group_name_H-M   'P 1'
#
loop_
_entity.id
_entity.type
_entity.pdbx_description
1 polymer ?
#
loop_
_entity_poly.entity_id
_entity_poly.type
_entity_poly.pdbx_seq_one_letter_code
_entity_poly.pdbx_strand_id
1 'polypeptide(L)'
;MSGNTTSPEVVRVSQKGQATIPKALREKFGIETPGEVFVYEESDRIVIEPVPSPDELHGIHADAHEPGSITERMHELKDEDRRREAERFERLRPDSDE
;
A
#
# COMPACT_ATOMS: atom_id res chain seq x y z
N MET A 1 22.85 -18.23 10.88
CA MET A 1 22.08 -19.43 11.27
C MET A 1 20.65 -19.22 10.80
N SER A 2 20.34 -19.63 9.57
CA SER A 2 19.00 -19.50 8.99
C SER A 2 18.19 -20.75 9.36
N GLY A 3 17.28 -20.62 10.31
CA GLY A 3 16.36 -21.70 10.66
C GLY A 3 15.25 -21.79 9.62
N ASN A 4 15.29 -22.79 8.75
CA ASN A 4 14.12 -23.19 7.97
C ASN A 4 13.07 -23.73 8.95
N THR A 5 11.99 -22.98 9.20
CA THR A 5 10.86 -23.42 10.01
C THR A 5 9.92 -24.29 9.18
N THR A 6 10.24 -25.56 9.03
CA THR A 6 9.31 -26.57 8.51
C THR A 6 8.51 -27.26 9.63
N SER A 7 8.90 -27.06 10.89
CA SER A 7 8.24 -27.66 12.05
C SER A 7 7.21 -26.70 12.68
N PRO A 8 5.99 -27.17 13.01
CA PRO A 8 4.99 -26.35 13.69
C PRO A 8 5.45 -25.98 15.11
N GLU A 9 5.23 -24.72 15.50
CA GLU A 9 5.46 -24.22 16.85
C GLU A 9 4.15 -24.21 17.65
N VAL A 10 4.18 -24.73 18.88
CA VAL A 10 3.00 -24.75 19.76
C VAL A 10 2.91 -23.42 20.51
N VAL A 11 1.84 -22.66 20.24
CA VAL A 11 1.53 -21.41 20.95
C VAL A 11 0.35 -21.63 21.91
N ARG A 12 0.35 -20.93 23.04
CA ARG A 12 -0.79 -20.93 23.97
C ARG A 12 -1.84 -19.92 23.51
N VAL A 13 -3.10 -20.33 23.61
CA VAL A 13 -4.25 -19.45 23.40
C VAL A 13 -4.75 -18.96 24.77
N SER A 14 -4.95 -17.66 24.91
CA SER A 14 -5.48 -17.07 26.14
C SER A 14 -6.96 -17.46 26.34
N GLN A 15 -7.50 -17.26 27.55
CA GLN A 15 -8.93 -17.47 27.81
C GLN A 15 -9.84 -16.58 26.94
N LYS A 16 -9.31 -15.47 26.43
CA LYS A 16 -10.03 -14.56 25.52
C LYS A 16 -9.85 -14.92 24.05
N GLY A 17 -9.19 -16.05 23.73
CA GLY A 17 -8.97 -16.49 22.37
C GLY A 17 -7.79 -15.84 21.66
N GLN A 18 -6.88 -15.17 22.38
CA GLN A 18 -5.72 -14.52 21.75
C GLN A 18 -4.55 -15.50 21.64
N ALA A 19 -3.90 -15.53 20.47
CA ALA A 19 -2.66 -16.25 20.24
C ALA A 19 -1.59 -15.26 19.74
N THR A 20 -0.38 -15.35 20.28
CA THR A 20 0.73 -14.49 19.88
C THR A 20 1.46 -15.11 18.69
N ILE A 21 1.61 -14.36 17.60
CA ILE A 21 2.43 -14.76 16.46
C ILE A 21 3.91 -14.69 16.86
N PRO A 22 4.67 -15.81 16.79
CA PRO A 22 6.11 -15.83 17.09
C PRO A 22 6.90 -14.81 16.27
N LYS A 23 7.93 -14.21 16.89
CA LYS A 23 8.76 -13.16 16.27
C LYS A 23 9.31 -13.58 14.91
N ALA A 24 9.81 -14.80 14.78
CA ALA A 24 10.39 -15.31 13.54
C ALA A 24 9.37 -15.36 12.39
N LEU A 25 8.09 -15.67 12.68
CA LEU A 25 7.03 -15.65 11.68
C LEU A 25 6.64 -14.22 11.32
N ARG A 26 6.53 -13.32 12.31
CA ARG A 26 6.25 -11.90 12.03
C ARG A 26 7.29 -11.28 11.11
N GLU A 27 8.58 -11.48 11.41
CA GLU A 27 9.68 -10.95 10.59
C GLU A 27 9.69 -11.56 9.18
N LYS A 28 9.41 -12.86 9.07
CA LYS A 28 9.37 -13.56 7.77
C LYS A 28 8.25 -13.07 6.86
N PHE A 29 7.08 -12.77 7.44
CA PHE A 29 5.89 -12.38 6.71
C PHE A 29 5.62 -10.86 6.75
N GLY A 30 6.56 -10.06 7.23
CA GLY A 30 6.43 -8.60 7.25
C GLY A 30 5.29 -8.08 8.15
N ILE A 31 4.91 -8.81 9.19
CA ILE A 31 3.83 -8.40 10.10
C ILE A 31 4.41 -7.44 11.13
N GLU A 32 4.21 -6.14 10.92
CA GLU A 32 4.61 -5.10 11.86
C GLU A 32 3.73 -5.11 13.13
N THR A 33 4.28 -4.56 14.21
CA THR A 33 3.56 -4.44 15.48
C THR A 33 3.67 -3.01 16.02
N PRO A 34 2.57 -2.34 16.37
CA PRO A 34 1.18 -2.77 16.20
C PRO A 34 0.78 -2.80 14.71
N GLY A 35 -0.05 -3.77 14.31
CA GLY A 35 -0.46 -3.97 12.92
C GLY A 35 -1.72 -4.82 12.81
N GLU A 36 -2.21 -4.99 11.58
CA GLU A 36 -3.44 -5.73 11.25
C GLU A 36 -3.14 -6.92 10.33
N VAL A 37 -3.96 -7.97 10.43
CA VAL A 37 -3.83 -9.19 9.63
C VAL A 37 -5.22 -9.66 9.18
N PHE A 38 -5.31 -10.22 7.99
CA PHE A 38 -6.48 -11.01 7.57
C PHE A 38 -6.45 -12.36 8.28
N VAL A 39 -7.62 -12.80 8.73
CA VAL A 39 -7.81 -14.13 9.36
C VAL A 39 -9.03 -14.77 8.72
N TYR A 40 -8.83 -15.92 8.07
CA TYR A 40 -9.90 -16.66 7.41
C TYR A 40 -9.62 -18.17 7.41
N GLU A 41 -10.62 -18.96 7.01
CA GLU A 41 -10.53 -20.42 6.92
C GLU A 41 -10.21 -20.86 5.49
N GLU A 42 -9.25 -21.76 5.33
CA GLU A 42 -8.93 -22.41 4.07
C GLU A 42 -8.50 -23.86 4.33
N SER A 43 -9.15 -24.83 3.66
CA SER A 43 -8.78 -26.26 3.76
C SER A 43 -8.68 -26.77 5.22
N ASP A 44 -9.67 -26.47 6.05
CA ASP A 44 -9.73 -26.79 7.48
C ASP A 44 -8.56 -26.21 8.32
N ARG A 45 -7.99 -25.08 7.87
CA ARG A 45 -6.91 -24.37 8.56
C ARG A 45 -7.25 -22.90 8.73
N ILE A 46 -6.77 -22.32 9.83
CA ILE A 46 -6.78 -20.86 10.01
C ILE A 46 -5.57 -20.30 9.27
N VAL A 47 -5.83 -19.44 8.29
CA VAL A 47 -4.82 -18.70 7.54
C VAL A 47 -4.73 -17.29 8.09
N ILE A 48 -3.50 -16.78 8.23
CA ILE A 48 -3.20 -15.43 8.71
C ILE A 48 -2.31 -14.77 7.66
N GLU A 49 -2.76 -13.65 7.10
CA GLU A 49 -2.02 -12.88 6.09
C GLU A 49 -1.83 -11.42 6.55
N PRO A 50 -0.67 -10.78 6.27
CA PRO A 50 -0.50 -9.35 6.55
C PRO A 50 -1.49 -8.52 5.74
N VAL A 51 -2.02 -7.45 6.33
CA VAL A 51 -2.73 -6.42 5.56
C VAL A 51 -1.69 -5.55 4.85
N PRO A 52 -1.67 -5.49 3.51
CA PRO A 52 -0.75 -4.63 2.78
C PRO A 52 -1.02 -3.16 3.12
N SER A 53 0.06 -2.42 3.36
CA SER A 53 0.00 -0.97 3.56
C SER A 53 -0.45 -0.26 2.28
N PRO A 54 -1.04 0.95 2.38
CA PRO A 54 -1.37 1.75 1.19
C PRO A 54 -0.16 2.01 0.28
N ASP A 55 1.06 2.06 0.84
CA ASP A 55 2.31 2.23 0.10
C ASP A 55 2.67 0.97 -0.72
N GLU A 56 2.36 -0.23 -0.22
CA GLU A 56 2.50 -1.51 -0.94
C GLU A 56 1.36 -1.75 -1.93
N LEU A 57 0.20 -1.15 -1.66
CA LEU A 57 -1.00 -1.25 -2.48
C LEU A 57 -0.99 -0.31 -3.71
N HIS A 58 0.19 0.14 -4.18
CA HIS A 58 0.32 0.90 -5.42
C HIS A 58 -0.46 0.20 -6.54
N GLY A 59 -1.67 0.69 -6.79
CA GLY A 59 -2.75 -0.16 -7.29
C GLY A 59 -2.52 -0.67 -8.69
N ILE A 60 -2.91 -1.91 -8.97
CA ILE A 60 -3.17 -2.55 -10.29
C ILE A 60 -2.10 -2.42 -11.41
N HIS A 61 -1.07 -1.58 -11.28
CA HIS A 61 -0.04 -1.21 -12.26
C HIS A 61 1.34 -1.02 -11.58
N ALA A 62 1.58 -1.59 -10.39
CA ALA A 62 2.86 -1.48 -9.69
C ALA A 62 4.06 -2.03 -10.48
N ASP A 63 3.85 -3.02 -11.34
CA ASP A 63 4.94 -3.66 -12.11
C ASP A 63 5.46 -2.83 -13.29
N ALA A 64 4.86 -1.67 -13.59
CA ALA A 64 5.15 -0.94 -14.81
C ALA A 64 6.00 0.33 -14.64
N HIS A 65 6.18 0.85 -13.42
CA HIS A 65 6.75 2.20 -13.25
C HIS A 65 7.59 2.37 -11.98
N GLU A 66 8.77 2.97 -12.16
CA GLU A 66 9.75 3.25 -11.11
C GLU A 66 9.19 4.28 -10.10
N PRO A 67 9.49 4.14 -8.79
CA PRO A 67 8.96 5.02 -7.75
C PRO A 67 9.25 6.49 -8.05
N GLY A 68 8.20 7.32 -8.11
CA GLY A 68 8.29 8.77 -8.39
C GLY A 68 7.90 9.20 -9.80
N SER A 69 7.86 8.28 -10.76
CA SER A 69 7.49 8.59 -12.17
C SER A 69 6.02 9.02 -12.34
N ILE A 70 5.12 8.49 -11.51
CA ILE A 70 3.68 8.83 -11.55
C ILE A 70 3.45 10.24 -11.00
N THR A 71 4.15 10.61 -9.93
CA THR A 71 4.07 11.95 -9.31
C THR A 71 4.60 13.01 -10.26
N GLU A 72 5.71 12.74 -10.95
CA GLU A 72 6.30 13.64 -11.94
C GLU A 72 5.36 13.83 -13.15
N ARG A 73 4.78 12.74 -13.67
CA ARG A 73 3.77 12.80 -14.74
C ARG A 73 2.50 13.55 -14.33
N MET A 74 2.08 13.45 -13.06
CA MET A 74 0.94 14.22 -12.55
C MET A 74 1.25 15.71 -12.49
N HIS A 75 2.49 16.09 -12.15
CA HIS A 75 2.94 17.47 -12.15
C HIS A 75 2.97 18.06 -13.57
N GLU A 76 3.51 17.31 -14.54
CA GLU A 76 3.52 17.72 -15.95
C GLU A 76 2.12 17.98 -16.50
N LEU A 77 1.17 17.07 -16.22
CA LEU A 77 -0.23 17.21 -16.66
C LEU A 77 -0.90 18.44 -16.02
N LYS A 78 -0.65 18.71 -14.73
CA LYS A 78 -1.18 19.89 -14.04
C LYS A 78 -0.61 21.18 -14.61
N ASP A 79 0.66 21.21 -14.97
CA ASP A 79 1.31 22.39 -15.53
C ASP A 79 0.86 22.66 -16.97
N GLU A 80 0.57 21.61 -17.75
CA GLU A 80 -0.02 21.73 -19.08
C GLU A 80 -1.46 22.25 -19.02
N ASP A 81 -2.27 21.73 -18.09
CA ASP A 81 -3.65 22.18 -17.89
C ASP A 81 -3.68 23.66 -17.45
N ARG A 82 -2.80 24.05 -16.51
CA ARG A 82 -2.66 25.45 -16.06
C ARG A 82 -2.29 26.38 -17.22
N ARG A 83 -1.44 25.93 -18.16
CA ARG A 83 -1.05 26.71 -19.34
C ARG A 83 -2.22 26.89 -20.30
N ARG A 84 -2.96 25.82 -20.58
CA ARG A 84 -4.18 25.85 -21.40
C ARG A 84 -5.25 26.76 -20.81
N GLU A 85 -5.41 26.72 -19.49
CA GLU A 85 -6.33 27.63 -18.78
C GLU A 85 -5.87 29.08 -18.86
N ALA A 86 -4.58 29.37 -18.69
CA ALA A 86 -4.04 30.72 -18.80
C ALA A 86 -4.23 31.32 -20.21
N GLU A 87 -3.93 30.55 -21.27
CA GLU A 87 -4.14 30.96 -22.66
C GLU A 87 -5.63 31.18 -22.98
N ARG A 88 -6.51 30.34 -22.43
CA ARG A 88 -7.95 30.51 -22.55
C ARG A 88 -8.42 31.76 -21.82
N PHE A 89 -7.87 32.02 -20.63
CA PHE A 89 -8.20 33.20 -19.84
C PHE A 89 -7.72 34.48 -20.53
N GLU A 90 -6.53 34.46 -21.13
CA GLU A 90 -5.95 35.59 -21.88
C GLU A 90 -6.74 35.93 -23.15
N ARG A 91 -7.23 34.91 -23.87
CA ARG A 91 -8.10 35.07 -25.05
C ARG A 91 -9.52 35.57 -24.72
N LEU A 92 -9.96 35.34 -23.48
CA LEU A 92 -11.25 35.79 -22.96
C LEU A 92 -11.13 37.08 -22.16
N ARG A 93 -9.93 37.67 -22.04
CA ARG A 93 -9.81 39.03 -21.50
C ARG A 93 -10.51 39.96 -22.48
N PRO A 94 -11.63 40.60 -22.10
CA PRO A 94 -12.16 41.67 -22.92
C PRO A 94 -11.07 42.75 -23.03
N ASP A 95 -10.87 43.30 -24.23
CA ASP A 95 -10.09 44.51 -24.37
C ASP A 95 -10.71 45.54 -23.42
N SER A 96 -9.96 45.91 -22.38
CA SER A 96 -10.30 47.03 -21.52
C SER A 96 -10.04 48.31 -22.32
N ASP A 97 -10.80 48.52 -23.38
CA ASP A 97 -10.79 49.75 -24.16
C ASP A 97 -11.97 50.62 -23.72
N GLU A 98 -11.58 51.66 -22.98
CA GLU A 98 -12.19 52.98 -22.71
C GLU A 98 -13.55 53.09 -22.00
#